data_AF-A0A443PCU7-F1
#
_entry.id   AF-A0A443PCU7-F1
#
_cell.length_a   1.000
_cell.length_b   1.000
_cell.length_c   1.000
_cell.angle_alpha   90.00
_cell.angle_beta   90.00
_cell.angle_gamma   90.00
#
_symmetry.space_group_name_H-M   'P 1'
#
loop_
_entity.id
_entity.type
_entity.pdbx_description
1 polymer ?
#
loop_
_entity_poly.entity_id
_entity_poly.type
_entity_poly.pdbx_seq_one_letter_code
_entity_poly.pdbx_strand_id
1 'polypeptide(L)'
;MVKFLKPNKAVVVLQGRFAGRKAVIVRSFDDGTRDRPYGHCLVAGVAKYPKKVIRKDSAKKTAKKSSVKAFIKLVNYNHIMPTRYTLDVDLKDVVTVDALHSRDSKVTAAKETKARFEERFKTGKNRWFFTKLRF
;
A
#
# COMPACT_ATOMS: atom_id res chain seq x y z
N MET A 1 14.91 -23.24 -1.49
CA MET A 1 14.59 -22.14 -0.54
C MET A 1 13.23 -21.57 -0.89
N VAL A 2 12.32 -21.37 0.07
CA VAL A 2 10.94 -20.90 -0.20
C VAL A 2 10.93 -19.39 -0.42
N LYS A 3 10.33 -18.91 -1.52
CA LYS A 3 10.17 -17.47 -1.81
C LYS A 3 9.31 -16.80 -0.74
N PHE A 4 9.79 -15.71 -0.14
CA PHE A 4 9.09 -14.99 0.93
C PHE A 4 8.40 -13.70 0.47
N LEU A 5 8.77 -13.17 -0.70
CA LEU A 5 8.07 -12.09 -1.39
C LEU A 5 6.81 -12.67 -2.03
N LYS A 6 5.71 -12.61 -1.29
CA LYS A 6 4.41 -13.13 -1.71
C LYS A 6 3.37 -11.99 -1.68
N PRO A 7 2.25 -12.14 -2.40
CA PRO A 7 1.09 -11.27 -2.20
C PRO A 7 0.72 -11.17 -0.72
N ASN A 8 0.17 -10.02 -0.32
CA ASN A 8 -0.21 -9.68 1.05
C ASN A 8 0.96 -9.48 2.03
N LYS A 9 2.21 -9.55 1.56
CA LYS A 9 3.37 -9.13 2.38
C LYS A 9 3.47 -7.62 2.46
N ALA A 10 3.66 -7.12 3.68
CA ALA A 10 3.93 -5.71 3.90
C ALA A 10 5.41 -5.41 3.65
N VAL A 11 5.67 -4.30 2.97
CA VAL A 11 6.99 -3.85 2.56
C VAL A 11 7.13 -2.35 2.81
N VAL A 12 8.36 -1.87 2.94
CA VAL A 12 8.67 -0.44 2.99
C VAL A 12 9.31 -0.04 1.68
N VAL A 13 8.83 1.03 1.06
CA VAL A 13 9.43 1.57 -0.16
C VAL A 13 10.70 2.33 0.23
N LEU A 14 11.84 2.01 -0.39
CA LEU A 14 13.13 2.61 -0.08
C LEU A 14 13.40 3.88 -0.87
N GLN A 15 12.95 3.95 -2.13
CA GLN A 15 13.32 5.01 -3.06
C GLN A 15 12.13 5.62 -3.82
N GLY A 16 12.35 6.82 -4.36
CA GLY A 16 11.39 7.60 -5.15
C GLY A 16 10.35 8.35 -4.31
N ARG A 17 9.30 8.87 -4.97
CA ARG A 17 8.29 9.76 -4.34
C ARG A 17 7.66 9.23 -3.04
N PHE A 18 7.54 7.92 -2.88
CA PHE A 18 6.93 7.28 -1.72
C PHE A 18 7.95 6.58 -0.81
N ALA A 19 9.22 7.00 -0.84
CA ALA A 19 10.24 6.50 0.08
C ALA A 19 9.80 6.62 1.56
N GLY A 20 10.12 5.60 2.35
CA GLY A 20 9.72 5.46 3.75
C GLY A 20 8.22 5.20 3.98
N ARG A 21 7.44 4.96 2.91
CA ARG A 21 6.03 4.58 3.02
C ARG A 21 5.86 3.07 3.03
N LYS A 22 4.90 2.62 3.83
CA LYS A 22 4.49 1.21 3.93
C LYS A 22 3.54 0.90 2.78
N ALA A 23 3.75 -0.26 2.20
CA ALA A 23 2.96 -0.78 1.10
C ALA A 23 2.74 -2.28 1.27
N VAL A 24 1.77 -2.83 0.57
CA VAL A 24 1.51 -4.27 0.46
C VAL A 24 1.77 -4.70 -0.97
N ILE A 25 2.39 -5.86 -1.13
CA ILE A 25 2.54 -6.51 -2.44
C ILE A 25 1.18 -7.06 -2.84
N VAL A 26 0.65 -6.61 -3.97
CA VAL A 26 -0.58 -7.16 -4.56
C VAL A 26 -0.23 -8.30 -5.51
N ARG A 27 0.77 -8.08 -6.37
CA ARG A 27 1.24 -9.05 -7.36
C ARG A 27 2.76 -8.99 -7.48
N SER A 28 3.39 -10.15 -7.53
CA SER A 28 4.83 -10.35 -7.75
C SER A 28 5.08 -10.76 -9.21
N PHE A 29 6.17 -10.25 -9.78
CA PHE A 29 6.68 -10.59 -11.11
C PHE A 29 8.15 -10.95 -10.96
N ASP A 30 8.41 -12.21 -10.58
CA ASP A 30 9.75 -12.66 -10.22
C ASP A 30 10.67 -12.74 -11.45
N ASP A 31 10.14 -13.24 -12.57
CA ASP A 31 10.88 -13.46 -13.82
C ASP A 31 10.81 -12.23 -14.75
N GLY A 32 10.25 -11.11 -14.26
CA GLY A 32 10.04 -9.90 -15.04
C GLY A 32 8.85 -9.98 -16.01
N THR A 33 8.74 -8.98 -16.85
CA THR A 33 7.78 -8.85 -17.95
C THR A 33 8.49 -8.39 -19.21
N ARG A 34 7.83 -8.44 -20.36
CA ARG A 34 8.39 -7.97 -21.64
C ARG A 34 8.96 -6.55 -21.56
N ASP A 35 8.28 -5.64 -20.85
CA ASP A 35 8.73 -4.25 -20.71
C ASP A 35 9.78 -4.05 -19.62
N ARG A 36 9.87 -5.00 -18.66
CA ARG A 36 10.73 -4.92 -17.48
C ARG A 36 11.35 -6.29 -17.20
N PRO A 37 12.55 -6.58 -17.75
CA PRO A 37 13.16 -7.90 -17.63
C PRO A 37 13.65 -8.23 -16.21
N TYR A 38 13.63 -7.27 -15.29
CA TYR A 38 14.02 -7.44 -13.89
C TYR A 38 12.83 -7.81 -12.99
N GLY A 39 13.13 -8.50 -11.88
CA GLY A 39 12.15 -8.82 -10.84
C GLY A 39 11.52 -7.58 -10.21
N HIS A 40 10.19 -7.51 -10.20
CA HIS A 40 9.46 -6.37 -9.70
C HIS A 40 8.09 -6.78 -9.14
N CYS A 41 7.40 -5.84 -8.52
CA CYS A 41 6.08 -6.09 -7.94
C CYS A 41 5.15 -4.89 -8.10
N LEU A 42 3.86 -5.20 -8.15
CA LEU A 42 2.79 -4.22 -8.04
C LEU A 42 2.45 -4.04 -6.57
N VAL A 43 2.58 -2.81 -6.08
CA VAL A 43 2.33 -2.47 -4.68
C VAL A 43 1.22 -1.44 -4.54
N ALA A 44 0.44 -1.60 -3.47
CA ALA A 44 -0.52 -0.63 -2.99
C ALA A 44 -0.08 -0.14 -1.62
N GLY A 45 0.01 1.16 -1.39
CA GLY A 45 0.57 1.70 -0.15
C GLY A 45 -0.07 2.97 0.35
N VAL A 46 0.37 3.39 1.54
CA VAL A 46 -0.18 4.56 2.24
C VAL A 46 0.68 5.79 1.98
N ALA A 47 0.19 6.71 1.14
CA ALA A 47 0.85 7.98 0.87
C ALA A 47 0.67 8.96 2.04
N LYS A 48 -0.55 9.02 2.61
CA LYS A 48 -0.86 9.82 3.80
C LYS A 48 -1.44 8.90 4.86
N TYR A 49 -0.72 8.76 5.97
CA TYR A 49 -1.13 7.97 7.11
C TYR A 49 -2.28 8.64 7.88
N PRO A 50 -3.17 7.84 8.51
CA PRO A 50 -4.13 8.38 9.45
C PRO A 50 -3.38 8.97 10.67
N LYS A 51 -3.97 10.02 11.26
CA LYS A 51 -3.41 10.69 12.44
C LYS A 51 -4.02 10.13 13.72
N LYS A 52 -3.32 10.30 14.84
CA LYS A 52 -3.83 9.94 16.18
C LYS A 52 -5.14 10.69 16.47
N VAL A 53 -6.18 9.92 16.74
CA VAL A 53 -7.48 10.40 17.23
C VAL A 53 -7.42 10.45 18.76
N ILE A 54 -8.00 11.49 19.35
CA ILE A 54 -8.12 11.66 20.80
C ILE A 54 -9.60 11.72 21.20
N ARG A 55 -9.92 11.35 22.43
CA ARG A 55 -11.31 11.29 22.94
C ARG A 55 -12.05 12.64 22.85
N LYS A 56 -11.33 13.76 22.88
CA LYS A 56 -11.88 15.12 22.77
C LYS A 56 -12.18 15.56 21.33
N ASP A 57 -11.80 14.77 20.31
CA ASP A 57 -12.05 15.14 18.92
C ASP A 57 -13.55 14.98 18.58
N SER A 58 -14.12 15.97 17.89
CA SER A 58 -15.46 15.85 17.32
C SER A 58 -15.51 14.82 16.21
N ALA A 59 -16.70 14.29 15.90
CA ALA A 59 -16.90 13.30 14.84
C ALA A 59 -16.31 13.74 13.49
N LYS A 60 -16.50 15.01 13.11
CA LYS A 60 -15.94 15.61 11.88
C LYS A 60 -14.40 15.60 11.87
N LYS A 61 -13.77 15.88 13.02
CA LYS A 61 -12.31 15.88 13.17
C LYS A 61 -11.75 14.46 13.15
N THR A 62 -12.45 13.52 13.79
CA THR A 62 -12.13 12.09 13.79
C THR A 62 -12.16 11.50 12.37
N ALA A 63 -13.20 11.81 11.58
CA ALA A 63 -13.27 11.38 10.18
C ALA A 63 -12.10 11.92 9.34
N LYS A 64 -11.78 13.22 9.46
CA LYS A 64 -10.64 13.82 8.76
C LYS A 64 -9.29 13.21 9.18
N LYS A 65 -9.10 12.92 10.47
CA LYS A 65 -7.86 12.30 10.98
C LYS A 65 -7.72 10.83 10.58
N SER A 66 -8.82 10.10 10.50
CA SER A 66 -8.85 8.69 10.09
C SER A 66 -8.72 8.49 8.59
N SER A 67 -8.84 9.58 7.80
CA SER A 67 -8.71 9.51 6.35
C SER A 67 -7.29 9.12 5.90
N VAL A 68 -7.24 8.22 4.93
CA VAL A 68 -6.00 7.71 4.32
C VAL A 68 -5.90 8.21 2.89
N LYS A 69 -4.67 8.38 2.37
CA LYS A 69 -4.45 8.51 0.92
C LYS A 69 -3.64 7.31 0.46
N ALA A 70 -4.18 6.52 -0.45
CA ALA A 70 -3.49 5.39 -1.06
C ALA A 70 -2.65 5.82 -2.27
N PHE A 71 -1.68 4.99 -2.64
CA PHE A 71 -0.97 5.04 -3.91
C PHE A 71 -0.81 3.63 -4.47
N ILE A 72 -0.72 3.53 -5.79
CA ILE A 72 -0.45 2.29 -6.52
C ILE A 72 0.76 2.52 -7.40
N LYS A 73 1.71 1.57 -7.39
CA LYS A 73 2.95 1.69 -8.16
C LYS A 73 3.56 0.32 -8.49
N LEU A 74 4.18 0.21 -9.67
CA LEU A 74 5.13 -0.86 -9.99
C LEU A 74 6.52 -0.48 -9.45
N VAL A 75 7.13 -1.39 -8.68
CA VAL A 75 8.39 -1.14 -7.98
C VAL A 75 9.32 -2.34 -8.16
N ASN A 76 10.58 -2.06 -8.49
CA ASN A 76 11.65 -3.06 -8.54
C ASN A 76 11.90 -3.63 -7.12
N TYR A 77 12.22 -4.92 -7.01
CA TYR A 77 12.53 -5.55 -5.73
C TYR A 77 13.69 -4.89 -4.96
N ASN A 78 14.68 -4.33 -5.65
CA ASN A 78 15.78 -3.61 -5.02
C ASN A 78 15.33 -2.33 -4.29
N HIS A 79 14.17 -1.77 -4.67
CA HIS A 79 13.65 -0.52 -4.12
C HIS A 79 12.61 -0.75 -3.01
N ILE A 80 12.47 -1.99 -2.53
CA ILE A 80 11.62 -2.33 -1.40
C ILE A 80 12.44 -3.03 -0.31
N MET A 81 12.06 -2.78 0.93
CA MET A 81 12.52 -3.54 2.09
C MET A 81 11.39 -4.47 2.54
N PRO A 82 11.55 -5.79 2.42
CA PRO A 82 10.57 -6.75 2.91
C PRO A 82 10.50 -6.70 4.44
N THR A 83 9.31 -6.92 4.98
CA THR A 83 9.10 -6.95 6.42
C THR A 83 8.49 -8.28 6.84
N ARG A 84 8.55 -8.58 8.14
CA ARG A 84 7.88 -9.77 8.70
C ARG A 84 6.35 -9.71 8.54
N TYR A 85 5.79 -8.50 8.56
CA TYR A 85 4.35 -8.27 8.63
C TYR A 85 3.62 -8.66 7.33
N THR A 86 2.38 -9.07 7.50
CA THR A 86 1.41 -9.27 6.42
C THR A 86 0.24 -8.30 6.60
N LEU A 87 -0.41 -7.96 5.50
CA LEU A 87 -1.64 -7.18 5.48
C LEU A 87 -2.68 -7.98 4.72
N ASP A 88 -3.70 -8.41 5.44
CA ASP A 88 -4.80 -9.20 4.90
C ASP A 88 -5.93 -8.27 4.44
N VAL A 89 -5.75 -7.72 3.24
CA VAL A 89 -6.72 -6.91 2.52
C VAL A 89 -6.69 -7.41 1.09
N ASP A 90 -7.82 -7.92 0.60
CA ASP A 90 -7.91 -8.30 -0.81
C ASP A 90 -7.90 -7.03 -1.66
N LEU A 91 -7.00 -6.97 -2.63
CA LEU A 91 -6.80 -5.84 -3.54
C LEU A 91 -6.53 -6.33 -4.98
N LYS A 92 -6.59 -7.63 -5.22
CA LYS A 92 -6.17 -8.22 -6.50
C LYS A 92 -7.09 -7.85 -7.66
N ASP A 93 -8.37 -7.66 -7.35
CA ASP A 93 -9.43 -7.21 -8.25
C ASP A 93 -9.31 -5.73 -8.61
N VAL A 94 -8.93 -4.89 -7.63
CA VAL A 94 -8.85 -3.43 -7.80
C VAL A 94 -7.53 -3.00 -8.44
N VAL A 95 -6.45 -3.61 -8.01
CA VAL A 95 -5.08 -3.17 -8.31
C VAL A 95 -4.48 -4.09 -9.35
N THR A 96 -4.75 -3.76 -10.61
CA THR A 96 -4.20 -4.44 -11.79
C THR A 96 -3.09 -3.63 -12.45
N VAL A 97 -2.33 -4.27 -13.35
CA VAL A 97 -1.29 -3.59 -14.13
C VAL A 97 -1.93 -2.62 -15.13
N ASP A 98 -3.05 -2.99 -15.74
CA ASP A 98 -3.75 -2.18 -16.73
C ASP A 98 -4.30 -0.87 -16.13
N ALA A 99 -4.69 -0.90 -14.85
CA ALA A 99 -5.08 0.28 -14.11
C ALA A 99 -3.95 1.31 -13.95
N LEU A 100 -2.71 1.00 -14.34
CA LEU A 100 -1.60 1.95 -14.35
C LEU A 100 -1.41 2.65 -15.71
N HIS A 101 -2.04 2.19 -16.79
CA HIS A 101 -1.86 2.76 -18.12
C HIS A 101 -2.52 4.12 -18.28
N SER A 102 -3.73 4.30 -17.72
CA SER A 102 -4.44 5.58 -17.77
C SER A 102 -4.49 6.26 -16.40
N ARG A 103 -4.47 7.59 -16.39
CA ARG A 103 -4.56 8.37 -15.16
C ARG A 103 -5.88 8.14 -14.43
N ASP A 104 -6.98 8.04 -15.16
CA ASP A 104 -8.32 7.94 -14.56
C ASP A 104 -8.55 6.57 -13.92
N SER A 105 -8.16 5.48 -14.59
CA SER A 105 -8.21 4.13 -14.00
C SER A 105 -7.37 4.04 -12.73
N LYS A 106 -6.17 4.63 -12.74
CA LYS A 106 -5.29 4.70 -11.57
C LYS A 106 -5.93 5.47 -10.42
N VAL A 107 -6.62 6.57 -10.71
CA VAL A 107 -7.32 7.37 -9.69
C VAL A 107 -8.48 6.58 -9.10
N THR A 108 -9.25 5.86 -9.92
CA THR A 108 -10.36 5.00 -9.48
C THR A 108 -9.85 3.87 -8.59
N ALA A 109 -8.83 3.12 -9.03
CA ALA A 109 -8.21 2.06 -8.24
C ALA A 109 -7.65 2.59 -6.91
N ALA A 110 -7.05 3.79 -6.90
CA ALA A 110 -6.55 4.41 -5.68
C ALA A 110 -7.68 4.85 -4.72
N LYS A 111 -8.83 5.27 -5.23
CA LYS A 111 -10.01 5.60 -4.41
C LYS A 111 -10.57 4.36 -3.72
N GLU A 112 -10.66 3.24 -4.45
CA GLU A 112 -11.16 1.99 -3.89
C GLU A 112 -10.16 1.36 -2.90
N THR A 113 -8.86 1.37 -3.24
CA THR A 113 -7.78 0.97 -2.31
C THR A 113 -7.84 1.78 -1.01
N LYS A 114 -8.11 3.10 -1.11
CA LYS A 114 -8.29 3.96 0.05
C LYS A 114 -9.46 3.48 0.93
N ALA A 115 -10.61 3.16 0.35
CA ALA A 115 -11.78 2.70 1.10
C ALA A 115 -11.46 1.44 1.91
N ARG A 116 -10.86 0.42 1.27
CA ARG A 116 -10.46 -0.83 1.93
C ARG A 116 -9.42 -0.62 3.04
N PHE A 117 -8.47 0.30 2.84
CA PHE A 117 -7.51 0.68 3.89
C PHE A 117 -8.17 1.41 5.06
N GLU A 118 -9.14 2.28 4.82
CA GLU A 118 -9.88 2.99 5.87
C GLU A 118 -10.75 2.02 6.68
N GLU A 119 -11.41 1.07 6.02
CA GLU A 119 -12.16 0.00 6.69
C GLU A 119 -11.24 -0.84 7.58
N ARG A 120 -10.10 -1.32 7.03
CA ARG A 120 -9.14 -2.09 7.82
C ARG A 120 -8.59 -1.29 9.00
N PHE A 121 -8.31 0.01 8.82
CA PHE A 121 -7.84 0.88 9.91
C PHE A 121 -8.89 1.02 11.04
N LYS A 122 -10.18 1.16 10.69
CA LYS A 122 -11.26 1.26 11.68
C LYS A 122 -11.41 0.00 12.53
N THR A 123 -11.05 -1.18 12.02
CA THR A 123 -11.04 -2.42 12.81
C THR A 123 -9.95 -2.46 13.90
N GLY A 124 -9.02 -1.51 13.92
CA GLY A 124 -7.90 -1.48 14.87
C GLY A 124 -6.79 -2.51 14.60
N LYS A 125 -6.93 -3.33 13.54
CA LYS A 125 -5.94 -4.33 13.14
C LYS A 125 -4.77 -3.70 12.38
N ASN A 126 -3.65 -4.43 12.29
CA ASN A 126 -2.46 -4.03 11.53
C ASN A 126 -1.93 -2.62 11.91
N ARG A 127 -1.92 -2.30 13.22
CA ARG A 127 -1.50 -0.98 13.75
C ARG A 127 -0.13 -0.53 13.23
N TRP A 128 0.82 -1.46 13.07
CA TRP A 128 2.12 -1.15 12.49
C TRP A 128 1.99 -0.57 11.08
N PHE A 129 1.15 -1.15 10.22
CA PHE A 129 0.99 -0.70 8.83
C PHE A 129 0.48 0.74 8.72
N PHE A 130 -0.51 1.11 9.55
CA PHE A 130 -1.12 2.43 9.53
C PHE A 130 -0.37 3.49 10.37
N THR A 131 0.63 3.09 11.14
CA THR A 131 1.49 4.01 11.89
C THR A 131 2.66 4.48 11.03
N LYS A 132 2.87 5.80 10.92
CA LYS A 132 3.99 6.37 10.16
C LYS A 132 5.34 5.89 10.72
N LEU A 133 6.24 5.46 9.83
CA LEU A 133 7.64 5.18 10.17
C LEU A 133 8.37 6.48 10.52
N ARG A 134 9.16 6.48 11.59
CA ARG A 134 9.99 7.61 12.02
C ARG A 134 11.42 7.34 11.54
N PHE A 135 11.93 8.22 10.70
CA PHE A 135 13.28 8.26 10.16
C PHE A 135 13.56 9.71 9.77
#